data_AF-A0A2S2KP06-F1
#
_entry.id   AF-A0A2S2KP06-F1
#
_cell.length_a   1.000
_cell.length_b   1.000
_cell.length_c   1.000
_cell.angle_alpha   90.00
_cell.angle_beta   90.00
_cell.angle_gamma   90.00
#
_symmetry.space_group_name_H-M   'P 1'
#
loop_
_entity.id
_entity.type
_entity.pdbx_description
1 polymer ?
#
loop_
_entity_poly.entity_id
_entity_poly.type
_entity_poly.pdbx_seq_one_letter_code
_entity_poly.pdbx_strand_id
1 'polypeptide(L)'
;MFKSDAQNRSKKKQELPKNQMKKALISFVIEQSLIDEGGIKVFEKTMDLLRKKFGCDTSECLNHPDYLIQILNDLPKKAHEKIILAIEEKLKEFEYQEEIRKFTKNLYRIDKVH
;
A
#
# COMPACT_ATOMS: atom_id res chain seq x y z
N MET A 1 -37.51 1.84 -45.20
CA MET A 1 -37.60 1.77 -43.73
C MET A 1 -36.66 0.66 -43.27
N PHE A 2 -35.40 0.99 -42.98
CA PHE A 2 -34.39 0.07 -42.44
C PHE A 2 -33.61 0.86 -41.40
N LYS A 3 -33.75 0.52 -40.11
CA LYS A 3 -32.91 1.05 -39.05
C LYS A 3 -31.85 -0.01 -38.72
N SER A 4 -30.61 0.44 -38.71
CA SER A 4 -29.39 -0.32 -38.47
C SER A 4 -29.20 -0.65 -36.99
N ASP A 5 -29.12 -1.93 -36.66
CA ASP A 5 -28.78 -2.44 -35.32
C ASP A 5 -27.25 -2.47 -35.09
N ALA A 6 -26.62 -1.30 -35.10
CA ALA A 6 -25.17 -1.15 -34.89
C ALA A 6 -24.80 -0.23 -33.72
N GLN A 7 -25.66 -0.13 -32.70
CA GLN A 7 -25.40 0.70 -31.52
C GLN A 7 -25.86 0.02 -30.23
N ASN A 8 -25.29 -1.15 -29.92
CA ASN A 8 -25.30 -1.66 -28.55
C ASN A 8 -24.01 -2.42 -28.22
N ARG A 9 -22.88 -1.70 -28.19
CA ARG A 9 -21.71 -2.09 -27.39
C ARG A 9 -21.37 -0.93 -26.48
N SER A 10 -22.20 -0.78 -25.45
CA SER A 10 -22.00 0.13 -24.34
C SER A 10 -20.64 -0.15 -23.69
N LYS A 11 -19.69 0.75 -23.95
CA LYS A 11 -18.40 0.85 -23.27
C LYS A 11 -18.63 1.13 -21.78
N LYS A 12 -18.74 0.10 -20.94
CA LYS A 12 -18.47 0.24 -19.51
C LYS A 12 -16.95 0.30 -19.35
N LYS A 13 -16.38 1.52 -19.34
CA LYS A 13 -15.08 1.72 -18.67
C LYS A 13 -15.31 1.32 -17.21
N GLN A 14 -14.70 0.23 -16.76
CA GLN A 14 -14.72 -0.13 -15.34
C GLN A 14 -13.91 0.93 -14.59
N GLU A 15 -14.59 1.93 -14.02
CA GLU A 15 -14.02 2.76 -12.97
C GLU A 15 -13.88 1.88 -11.73
N LEU A 16 -12.64 1.61 -11.31
CA LEU A 16 -12.39 0.94 -10.04
C LEU A 16 -12.93 1.85 -8.91
N PRO A 17 -13.68 1.32 -7.93
CA PRO A 17 -14.12 2.08 -6.78
C PRO A 17 -12.95 2.85 -6.17
N LYS A 18 -13.14 4.13 -5.82
CA LYS A 18 -12.05 5.02 -5.31
C LYS A 18 -11.20 4.38 -4.21
N ASN A 19 -11.79 3.50 -3.39
CA ASN A 19 -11.09 2.76 -2.35
C ASN A 19 -10.08 1.74 -2.90
N GLN A 20 -10.39 1.07 -4.01
CA GLN A 20 -9.47 0.11 -4.65
C GLN A 20 -8.24 0.79 -5.24
N MET A 21 -8.39 2.00 -5.80
CA MET A 21 -7.24 2.77 -6.29
C MET A 21 -6.28 3.17 -5.16
N LYS A 22 -6.80 3.56 -3.99
CA LYS A 22 -5.98 3.88 -2.82
C LYS A 22 -5.26 2.66 -2.29
N LYS A 23 -5.97 1.54 -2.15
CA LYS A 23 -5.39 0.25 -1.74
C LYS A 23 -4.28 -0.20 -2.69
N ALA A 24 -4.49 -0.08 -4.00
CA ALA A 24 -3.48 -0.40 -5.00
C ALA A 24 -2.24 0.51 -4.90
N LEU A 25 -2.43 1.82 -4.72
CA LEU A 25 -1.33 2.77 -4.52
C LEU A 25 -0.51 2.42 -3.26
N ILE A 26 -1.19 2.15 -2.15
CA ILE A 26 -0.53 1.77 -0.88
C ILE A 26 0.25 0.47 -1.05
N SER A 27 -0.37 -0.54 -1.65
CA SER A 27 0.27 -1.82 -1.96
C SER A 27 1.55 -1.58 -2.74
N PHE A 28 1.45 -0.89 -3.88
CA PHE A 28 2.58 -0.59 -4.75
C PHE A 28 3.71 0.15 -4.03
N VAL A 29 3.38 1.22 -3.28
CA VAL A 29 4.40 2.02 -2.59
C VAL A 29 5.12 1.21 -1.51
N ILE A 30 4.39 0.41 -0.73
CA ILE A 30 5.00 -0.46 0.29
C ILE A 30 5.93 -1.46 -0.39
N GLU A 31 5.44 -2.19 -1.39
CA GLU A 31 6.20 -3.24 -2.07
C GLU A 31 7.46 -2.67 -2.74
N GLN A 32 7.34 -1.55 -3.44
CA GLN A 32 8.46 -0.89 -4.07
C GLN A 32 9.50 -0.42 -3.03
N SER A 33 9.06 0.13 -1.89
CA SER A 33 9.98 0.62 -0.85
C SER A 33 10.69 -0.53 -0.12
N LEU A 34 10.02 -1.67 0.07
CA LEU A 34 10.65 -2.89 0.57
C LEU A 34 11.76 -3.38 -0.37
N ILE A 35 11.50 -3.34 -1.69
CA ILE A 35 12.47 -3.77 -2.71
C ILE A 35 13.63 -2.78 -2.81
N ASP A 36 13.36 -1.48 -2.86
CA ASP A 36 14.38 -0.44 -3.04
C ASP A 36 15.36 -0.38 -1.86
N GLU A 37 14.83 -0.41 -0.63
CA GLU A 37 15.64 -0.22 0.59
C GLU A 37 16.09 -1.54 1.24
N GLY A 38 15.29 -2.60 1.11
CA GLY A 38 15.53 -3.91 1.75
C GLY A 38 15.90 -5.04 0.78
N GLY A 39 15.66 -4.85 -0.53
CA GLY A 39 15.84 -5.89 -1.55
C GLY A 39 14.75 -6.95 -1.57
N ILE A 40 14.78 -7.80 -2.60
CA ILE A 40 13.77 -8.84 -2.87
C ILE A 40 13.55 -9.77 -1.66
N LYS A 41 14.62 -10.12 -0.93
CA LYS A 41 14.51 -11.00 0.25
C LYS A 41 13.66 -10.37 1.37
N VAL A 42 13.78 -9.07 1.59
CA VAL A 42 12.98 -8.36 2.60
C VAL A 42 11.53 -8.26 2.15
N PHE A 43 11.29 -7.97 0.87
CA PHE A 43 9.96 -7.98 0.28
C PHE A 43 9.27 -9.35 0.44
N GLU A 44 9.90 -10.44 -0.01
CA GLU A 44 9.32 -11.79 0.06
C GLU A 44 9.04 -12.20 1.51
N LYS A 45 9.99 -11.96 2.42
CA LYS A 45 9.81 -12.23 3.85
C LYS A 45 8.62 -11.44 4.42
N THR A 46 8.49 -10.17 4.06
CA THR A 46 7.40 -9.30 4.54
C THR A 46 6.05 -9.81 4.04
N MET A 47 5.95 -10.18 2.76
CA MET A 47 4.71 -10.73 2.19
C MET A 47 4.32 -12.05 2.86
N ASP A 48 5.30 -12.92 3.10
CA ASP A 48 5.07 -14.16 3.82
C ASP A 48 4.62 -13.94 5.26
N LEU A 49 5.18 -12.97 5.95
CA LEU A 49 4.79 -12.64 7.33
C LEU A 49 3.40 -12.01 7.40
N LEU A 50 3.05 -11.10 6.48
CA LEU A 50 1.70 -10.53 6.39
C LEU A 50 0.66 -11.63 6.22
N ARG A 51 0.90 -12.53 5.26
CA ARG A 51 0.03 -13.68 4.98
C ARG A 51 -0.05 -14.66 6.16
N LYS A 52 1.06 -14.99 6.80
CA LYS A 52 1.09 -15.95 7.92
C LYS A 52 0.49 -15.39 9.22
N LYS A 53 0.78 -14.14 9.57
CA LYS A 53 0.35 -13.52 10.84
C LYS A 53 -1.08 -12.97 10.76
N PHE A 54 -1.47 -12.38 9.63
CA PHE A 54 -2.73 -11.64 9.50
C PHE A 54 -3.65 -12.14 8.39
N GLY A 55 -3.20 -13.06 7.54
CA GLY A 55 -4.00 -13.57 6.42
C GLY A 55 -4.26 -12.53 5.33
N CYS A 56 -3.47 -11.45 5.26
CA CYS A 56 -3.67 -10.33 4.36
C CYS A 56 -2.43 -10.06 3.48
N ASP A 57 -2.57 -9.08 2.59
CA ASP A 57 -1.50 -8.50 1.80
C ASP A 57 -1.27 -7.01 2.13
N THR A 58 -0.36 -6.37 1.41
CA THR A 58 0.03 -4.96 1.54
C THR A 58 -1.11 -3.99 1.24
N SER A 59 -2.13 -4.38 0.48
CA SER A 59 -3.26 -3.52 0.16
C SER A 59 -4.17 -3.27 1.38
N GLU A 60 -4.20 -4.20 2.34
CA GLU A 60 -4.94 -4.04 3.60
C GLU A 60 -4.21 -3.16 4.62
N CYS A 61 -2.92 -2.88 4.42
CA CYS A 61 -2.16 -2.00 5.31
C CYS A 61 -2.70 -0.57 5.33
N LEU A 62 -3.44 -0.13 4.31
CA LEU A 62 -4.15 1.17 4.34
C LEU A 62 -5.11 1.26 5.53
N ASN A 63 -5.81 0.17 5.85
CA ASN A 63 -6.76 0.10 6.96
C ASN A 63 -6.07 -0.32 8.26
N HIS A 64 -5.02 -1.13 8.16
CA HIS A 64 -4.28 -1.71 9.28
C HIS A 64 -2.77 -1.41 9.18
N PRO A 65 -2.34 -0.14 9.35
CA PRO A 65 -0.93 0.22 9.28
C PRO A 65 -0.08 -0.47 10.35
N ASP A 66 -0.70 -0.86 11.47
CA ASP A 66 -0.06 -1.61 12.55
C ASP A 66 0.47 -2.98 12.11
N TYR A 67 -0.15 -3.63 11.11
CA TYR A 67 0.31 -4.93 10.60
C TYR A 67 1.66 -4.81 9.91
N LEU A 68 1.82 -3.75 9.10
CA LEU A 68 3.09 -3.47 8.44
C LEU A 68 4.18 -3.17 9.47
N ILE A 69 3.91 -2.31 10.45
CA ILE A 69 4.88 -1.90 11.47
C ILE A 69 5.34 -3.09 12.29
N GLN A 70 4.43 -3.97 12.71
CA GLN A 70 4.79 -5.18 13.46
C GLN A 70 5.76 -6.08 12.68
N ILE A 71 5.67 -6.10 11.35
CA ILE A 71 6.56 -6.91 10.52
C ILE A 71 7.88 -6.19 10.28
N LEU A 72 7.86 -4.88 10.06
CA LEU A 72 9.08 -4.09 9.89
C LEU A 72 9.91 -4.02 11.18
N ASN A 73 9.28 -4.11 12.35
CA ASN A 73 9.96 -4.25 13.64
C ASN A 73 10.79 -5.54 13.75
N ASP A 74 10.50 -6.58 12.95
CA ASP A 74 11.30 -7.81 12.88
C ASP A 74 12.55 -7.63 11.97
N LEU A 75 12.75 -6.45 11.37
CA LEU A 75 13.92 -6.10 10.56
C LEU A 75 14.97 -5.32 11.38
N PRO A 76 16.25 -5.29 10.95
CA PRO A 76 17.24 -4.42 11.56
C PRO A 76 16.75 -2.96 11.58
N LYS A 77 16.89 -2.27 12.73
CA LYS A 77 16.39 -0.90 12.95
C LYS A 77 16.68 0.06 11.79
N LYS A 78 17.90 0.06 11.27
CA LYS A 78 18.30 0.91 10.15
C LYS A 78 17.53 0.61 8.84
N ALA A 79 17.22 -0.65 8.57
CA ALA A 79 16.44 -1.03 7.40
C ALA A 79 14.96 -0.65 7.59
N HIS A 80 14.41 -0.89 8.78
CA HIS A 80 13.07 -0.46 9.16
C HIS A 80 12.88 1.06 8.92
N GLU A 81 13.73 1.89 9.53
CA GLU A 81 13.64 3.36 9.42
C GLU A 81 13.70 3.82 7.96
N LYS A 82 14.61 3.25 7.16
CA LYS A 82 14.72 3.58 5.73
C LYS A 82 13.47 3.24 4.93
N ILE A 83 12.89 2.07 5.16
CA ILE A 83 11.68 1.62 4.46
C ILE A 83 10.50 2.55 4.81
N ILE A 84 10.34 2.92 6.08
CA ILE A 84 9.28 3.84 6.52
C ILE A 84 9.45 5.21 5.86
N LEU A 85 10.68 5.75 5.87
CA LEU A 85 10.98 7.03 5.20
C LEU A 85 10.72 6.98 3.69
N ALA A 86 11.08 5.89 3.01
CA ALA A 86 10.78 5.73 1.59
C ALA A 86 9.28 5.68 1.29
N ILE A 87 8.49 5.01 2.14
CA ILE A 87 7.03 4.98 2.02
C ILE A 87 6.44 6.39 2.22
N GLU A 88 6.93 7.13 3.22
CA GLU A 88 6.55 8.52 3.48
C GLU A 88 6.75 9.41 2.27
N GLU A 89 7.98 9.44 1.76
CA GLU A 89 8.37 10.33 0.68
C GLU A 89 7.52 10.08 -0.57
N LYS A 90 7.27 8.80 -0.89
CA LYS A 90 6.43 8.39 -2.03
C LYS A 90 4.95 8.71 -1.84
N LEU A 91 4.44 8.75 -0.61
CA LEU A 91 3.02 9.06 -0.35
C LEU A 91 2.73 10.54 -0.09
N LYS A 92 3.77 11.35 0.10
CA LYS A 92 3.64 12.76 0.47
C LYS A 92 2.77 13.57 -0.48
N GLU A 93 2.87 13.34 -1.78
CA GLU A 93 2.05 14.04 -2.78
C GLU A 93 0.57 13.65 -2.75
N PHE A 94 0.22 12.55 -2.09
CA PHE A 94 -1.14 12.02 -1.99
C PHE A 94 -1.84 12.33 -0.66
N GLU A 95 -1.18 13.02 0.28
CA GLU A 95 -1.73 13.34 1.61
C GLU A 95 -2.92 14.32 1.60
N TYR A 96 -3.24 14.91 0.44
CA TYR A 96 -4.53 15.59 0.25
C TYR A 96 -5.72 14.63 0.42
N GLN A 97 -5.50 13.33 0.22
CA GLN A 97 -6.47 12.28 0.52
C GLN A 97 -6.40 11.91 2.01
N GLU A 98 -7.53 12.02 2.71
CA GLU A 98 -7.60 11.85 4.16
C GLU A 98 -7.10 10.49 4.65
N GLU A 99 -7.44 9.41 3.95
CA GLU A 99 -7.07 8.05 4.33
C GLU A 99 -5.57 7.82 4.21
N ILE A 100 -4.94 8.37 3.17
CA ILE A 100 -3.48 8.28 2.97
C ILE A 100 -2.77 9.08 4.06
N ARG A 101 -3.22 10.30 4.34
CA ARG A 101 -2.67 11.13 5.42
C ARG A 101 -2.82 10.47 6.80
N LYS A 102 -3.92 9.77 7.05
CA LYS A 102 -4.11 8.99 8.29
C LYS A 102 -3.14 7.81 8.35
N PHE A 103 -2.99 7.09 7.24
CA PHE A 103 -2.04 5.99 7.13
C PHE A 103 -0.61 6.45 7.41
N THR A 104 -0.13 7.48 6.71
CA THR A 104 1.23 8.03 6.90
C THR A 104 1.44 8.46 8.34
N LYS A 105 0.51 9.24 8.92
CA LYS A 105 0.56 9.66 10.32
C LYS A 105 0.63 8.50 11.33
N ASN A 106 -0.07 7.40 11.05
CA ASN A 106 -0.07 6.23 11.91
C ASN A 106 1.25 5.45 11.82
N LEU A 107 1.89 5.39 10.65
CA LEU A 107 3.24 4.85 10.51
C LEU A 107 4.24 5.62 11.41
N TYR A 108 4.22 6.96 11.38
CA TYR A 108 5.18 7.78 12.14
C TYR A 108 4.99 7.77 13.65
N ARG A 109 3.75 7.60 14.13
CA ARG A 109 3.46 7.66 15.56
C ARG A 109 4.07 6.50 16.34
N ILE A 110 4.34 5.38 15.69
CA ILE A 110 4.80 4.15 16.35
C ILE A 110 6.33 4.06 16.34
N ASP A 111 7.01 4.70 15.38
CA ASP A 111 8.49 4.76 15.33
C ASP A 111 9.13 5.65 16.41
N LYS A 112 8.38 6.59 17.01
CA LYS A 112 8.90 7.50 18.06
C LYS A 112 8.80 6.96 19.49
N VAL A 113 8.32 5.73 19.69
CA VAL A 113 8.06 5.17 21.04
C VAL A 113 9.17 4.23 21.53
N HIS A 114 10.24 4.02 20.75
CA HIS A 114 11.39 3.16 21.08
C HIS A 114 12.73 3.79 20.71
#